data_AF-A0A523GRH3-F1
#
_entry.id   AF-A0A523GRH3-F1
#
_cell.length_a   1.000
_cell.length_b   1.000
_cell.length_c   1.000
_cell.angle_alpha   90.00
_cell.angle_beta   90.00
_cell.angle_gamma   90.00
#
_symmetry.space_group_name_H-M   'P 1'
#
loop_
_entity.id
_entity.type
_entity.pdbx_description
1 polymer ?
#
loop_
_entity_poly.entity_id
_entity_poly.type
_entity_poly.pdbx_seq_one_letter_code
_entity_poly.pdbx_strand_id
1 'polypeptide(L)'
;MGLGAGILLSAMVIGLVLLYGQTRDRWRWKKVFLTALVVTVIIACVAWAYSEYENRITAQSEFLSISLGSKVSDVRFIKGNPDMASMDGGVWIFNDSNKKAELLVLFRDTVVKAVLYIGDCFYCNQMFGLGIGTSYEKVKEKVGEPTSVSISPDQLKRLASFEKWNVVFILKENKVINFGIYDPKLGPVVFSERAWNLGSNPGLQI
;
A
#
# COMPACT_ATOMS: atom_id res chain seq x y z
N MET A 1 8.35 -12.76 -26.08
CA MET A 1 8.62 -14.17 -25.75
C MET A 1 9.80 -14.63 -26.59
N GLY A 2 10.84 -15.21 -25.99
CA GLY A 2 12.06 -15.61 -26.72
C GLY A 2 11.85 -16.87 -27.57
N LEU A 3 12.64 -17.02 -28.63
CA LEU A 3 12.61 -18.16 -29.56
C LEU A 3 12.74 -19.51 -28.82
N GLY A 4 13.54 -19.56 -27.76
CA GLY A 4 13.68 -20.74 -26.90
C GLY A 4 12.41 -21.14 -26.14
N ALA A 5 11.57 -20.18 -25.73
CA ALA A 5 10.31 -20.48 -25.05
C ALA A 5 9.30 -21.15 -25.98
N GLY A 6 9.30 -20.77 -27.26
CA GLY A 6 8.43 -21.37 -28.27
C GLY A 6 8.75 -22.85 -28.51
N ILE A 7 10.04 -23.18 -28.61
CA ILE A 7 10.50 -24.56 -28.80
C ILE A 7 10.17 -25.42 -27.56
N LEU A 8 10.41 -24.89 -26.37
CA LEU A 8 10.12 -25.58 -25.10
C LEU A 8 8.62 -25.90 -24.95
N LEU A 9 7.74 -24.91 -25.21
CA LEU A 9 6.29 -25.11 -25.17
C LEU A 9 5.83 -26.13 -26.23
N SER A 10 6.39 -26.06 -27.44
CA SER A 10 6.06 -26.99 -28.53
C SER A 10 6.44 -28.43 -28.15
N ALA A 11 7.64 -28.64 -27.62
CA ALA A 11 8.10 -29.94 -27.14
C ALA A 11 7.23 -30.45 -25.96
N MET A 12 6.81 -29.57 -25.05
CA MET A 12 5.94 -29.93 -23.92
C MET A 12 4.55 -30.40 -24.38
N VAL A 13 3.96 -29.71 -25.37
CA VAL A 13 2.68 -30.11 -25.95
C VAL A 13 2.79 -31.46 -26.66
N ILE A 14 3.83 -31.67 -27.47
CA ILE A 14 4.07 -32.95 -28.14
C ILE A 14 4.26 -34.07 -27.11
N GLY A 15 5.03 -33.81 -26.05
CA GLY A 15 5.23 -34.75 -24.94
C GLY A 15 3.91 -35.15 -24.25
N LEU A 16 3.03 -34.18 -23.98
CA LEU A 16 1.70 -34.44 -23.40
C LEU A 16 0.80 -35.26 -24.33
N VAL A 17 0.81 -34.97 -25.64
CA VAL A 17 0.03 -35.73 -26.63
C VAL A 17 0.54 -37.17 -26.72
N LEU A 18 1.85 -37.38 -26.76
CA LEU A 18 2.46 -38.72 -26.80
C LEU A 18 2.18 -39.49 -25.51
N LEU A 19 2.31 -38.84 -24.35
CA LEU A 19 1.98 -39.42 -23.04
C LEU A 19 0.50 -39.84 -22.99
N TYR A 20 -0.40 -38.97 -23.43
CA TYR A 20 -1.83 -39.27 -23.52
C TYR A 20 -2.11 -40.46 -24.43
N GLY A 21 -1.54 -40.46 -25.64
CA GLY A 21 -1.71 -41.55 -26.60
C GLY A 21 -1.26 -42.90 -26.06
N GLN A 22 -0.08 -42.98 -25.46
CA GLN A 22 0.48 -44.24 -24.94
C GLN A 22 -0.24 -44.77 -23.71
N THR A 23 -0.79 -43.90 -22.86
CA THR A 23 -1.41 -44.30 -21.60
C THR A 23 -2.94 -44.22 -21.62
N ARG A 24 -3.55 -43.84 -22.75
CA ARG A 24 -5.00 -43.63 -22.91
C ARG A 24 -5.85 -44.74 -22.31
N ASP A 25 -5.43 -45.98 -22.53
CA ASP A 25 -6.20 -47.17 -22.16
C ASP A 25 -5.87 -47.67 -20.74
N ARG A 26 -4.62 -47.46 -20.29
CA ARG A 26 -4.16 -47.91 -18.97
C ARG A 26 -4.56 -46.95 -17.85
N TRP A 27 -4.56 -45.66 -18.13
CA TRP A 27 -4.93 -44.64 -17.16
C TRP A 27 -6.39 -44.27 -17.34
N ARG A 28 -7.12 -44.23 -16.22
CA ARG A 28 -8.49 -43.73 -16.18
C ARG A 28 -8.48 -42.21 -16.39
N TRP A 29 -8.16 -41.75 -17.60
CA TRP A 29 -7.91 -40.35 -17.94
C TRP A 29 -9.04 -39.41 -17.53
N LYS A 30 -10.29 -39.89 -17.56
CA LYS A 30 -11.44 -39.15 -17.01
C LYS A 30 -11.27 -38.81 -15.52
N LYS A 31 -10.78 -39.76 -14.72
CA LYS A 31 -10.48 -39.53 -13.29
C LYS A 31 -9.28 -38.61 -13.13
N VAL A 32 -8.20 -38.82 -13.89
CA VAL A 32 -7.01 -37.96 -13.82
C VAL A 32 -7.36 -36.50 -14.12
N PHE A 33 -8.09 -36.25 -15.20
CA PHE A 33 -8.56 -34.91 -15.57
C PHE A 33 -9.48 -34.32 -14.49
N LEU A 34 -10.43 -35.09 -13.98
CA LEU A 34 -11.33 -34.62 -12.91
C LEU A 34 -10.55 -34.29 -11.63
N THR A 35 -9.58 -35.11 -11.24
CA THR A 35 -8.71 -34.85 -10.08
C THR A 35 -7.88 -33.58 -10.30
N ALA A 36 -7.27 -33.40 -11.48
CA ALA A 36 -6.51 -32.20 -11.81
C ALA A 36 -7.38 -30.93 -11.78
N LEU A 37 -8.61 -31.01 -12.30
CA LEU A 37 -9.58 -29.92 -12.25
C LEU A 37 -9.95 -29.58 -10.80
N VAL A 38 -10.26 -30.58 -9.98
CA VAL A 38 -10.59 -30.39 -8.55
C VAL A 38 -9.43 -29.74 -7.80
N VAL A 39 -8.21 -30.22 -8.00
CA VAL A 39 -7.01 -29.62 -7.38
C VAL A 39 -6.83 -28.16 -7.83
N THR A 40 -7.03 -27.87 -9.11
CA THR A 40 -6.94 -26.50 -9.64
C THR A 40 -7.99 -25.58 -9.02
N VAL A 41 -9.23 -26.04 -8.87
CA VAL A 41 -10.30 -25.28 -8.20
C VAL A 41 -9.97 -25.03 -6.73
N ILE A 42 -9.44 -26.03 -6.01
CA ILE A 42 -9.02 -25.88 -4.61
C ILE A 42 -7.93 -24.82 -4.50
N ILE A 43 -6.90 -24.87 -5.34
CA ILE A 43 -5.82 -23.88 -5.35
C ILE A 43 -6.37 -22.47 -5.62
N ALA A 44 -7.28 -22.32 -6.59
CA ALA A 44 -7.91 -21.04 -6.89
C ALA A 44 -8.74 -20.51 -5.70
N CYS A 45 -9.50 -21.37 -5.03
CA CYS A 45 -10.27 -21.00 -3.84
C CYS A 45 -9.35 -20.59 -2.67
N VAL A 46 -8.25 -21.32 -2.44
CA VAL A 46 -7.28 -20.97 -1.39
C VAL A 46 -6.61 -19.64 -1.70
N ALA A 47 -6.18 -19.42 -2.95
CA ALA A 47 -5.58 -18.15 -3.38
C ALA A 47 -6.56 -16.98 -3.23
N TRP A 48 -7.83 -17.17 -3.59
CA TRP A 48 -8.89 -16.18 -3.41
C TRP A 48 -9.14 -15.86 -1.93
N ALA A 49 -9.29 -16.90 -1.09
CA ALA A 49 -9.50 -16.73 0.34
C ALA A 49 -8.32 -16.06 1.04
N TYR A 50 -7.09 -16.39 0.63
CA TYR A 50 -5.87 -15.76 1.11
C TYR A 50 -5.82 -14.27 0.73
N SER A 51 -6.12 -13.96 -0.54
CA SER A 51 -6.21 -12.57 -1.01
C SER A 51 -7.26 -11.77 -0.23
N GLU A 52 -8.44 -12.34 0.02
CA GLU A 52 -9.48 -11.66 0.81
C GLU A 52 -9.06 -11.49 2.28
N TYR A 53 -8.31 -12.45 2.83
CA TYR A 53 -7.79 -12.38 4.19
C TYR A 53 -6.72 -11.29 4.36
N GLU A 54 -5.74 -11.20 3.45
CA GLU A 54 -4.72 -10.14 3.48
C GLU A 54 -5.32 -8.74 3.30
N ASN A 55 -6.41 -8.63 2.52
CA ASN A 55 -7.10 -7.36 2.29
C ASN A 55 -8.11 -6.98 3.38
N ARG A 56 -8.09 -7.66 4.54
CA ARG A 56 -8.90 -7.29 5.70
C ARG A 56 -8.39 -6.01 6.33
N ILE A 57 -9.32 -5.12 6.61
CA ILE A 57 -9.03 -3.84 7.24
C ILE A 57 -8.82 -4.07 8.73
N THR A 58 -7.65 -3.66 9.19
CA THR A 58 -7.25 -3.74 10.59
C THR A 58 -6.62 -2.42 10.99
N ALA A 59 -6.76 -2.02 12.25
CA ALA A 59 -6.11 -0.81 12.73
C ALA A 59 -4.59 -0.96 12.57
N GLN A 60 -3.98 -0.06 11.81
CA GLN A 60 -2.54 -0.11 11.55
C GLN A 60 -1.81 0.57 12.71
N SER A 61 -0.85 -0.15 13.30
CA SER A 61 0.07 0.41 14.28
C SER A 61 1.46 0.64 13.70
N GLU A 62 1.74 0.10 12.51
CA GLU A 62 3.05 0.13 11.86
C GLU A 62 2.89 0.29 10.35
N PHE A 63 3.75 1.11 9.76
CA PHE A 63 3.81 1.29 8.32
C PHE A 63 5.25 1.49 7.88
N LEU A 64 5.68 0.71 6.87
CA LEU A 64 7.06 0.73 6.35
C LEU A 64 8.11 0.57 7.47
N SER A 65 7.87 -0.34 8.40
CA SER A 65 8.73 -0.63 9.57
C SER A 65 8.81 0.49 10.61
N ILE A 66 7.89 1.45 10.60
CA ILE A 66 7.81 2.50 11.61
C ILE A 66 6.48 2.37 12.36
N SER A 67 6.56 2.07 13.65
CA SER A 67 5.38 2.00 14.52
C SER A 67 4.96 3.37 15.04
N LEU A 68 3.65 3.62 15.14
CA LEU A 68 3.09 4.79 15.82
C LEU A 68 3.54 4.82 17.28
N GLY A 69 3.88 6.01 17.79
CA GLY A 69 4.40 6.18 19.15
C GLY A 69 5.88 5.82 19.34
N SER A 70 6.56 5.29 18.31
CA SER A 70 8.01 5.05 18.36
C SER A 70 8.77 6.34 18.63
N LYS A 71 9.91 6.26 19.33
CA LYS A 71 10.73 7.45 19.60
C LYS A 71 11.50 7.89 18.36
N VAL A 72 11.86 9.15 18.31
CA VAL A 72 12.77 9.73 17.29
C VAL A 72 14.07 8.91 17.14
N SER A 73 14.63 8.41 18.25
CA SER A 73 15.82 7.55 18.24
C SER A 73 15.60 6.23 17.51
N ASP A 74 14.42 5.63 17.67
CA ASP A 74 14.09 4.31 17.11
C ASP A 74 13.88 4.43 15.61
N VAL A 75 13.22 5.49 15.16
CA VAL A 75 13.10 5.80 13.73
C VAL A 75 14.47 6.00 13.09
N ARG A 76 15.36 6.75 13.75
CA ARG A 76 16.73 6.94 13.27
C ARG A 76 17.52 5.63 13.23
N PHE A 77 17.30 4.73 14.18
CA PHE A 77 17.93 3.41 14.17
C PHE A 77 17.45 2.55 12.99
N ILE A 78 16.15 2.57 12.70
CA ILE A 78 15.53 1.75 11.63
C ILE A 78 15.84 2.31 10.24
N LYS A 79 15.75 3.63 10.06
CA LYS A 79 15.84 4.28 8.74
C LYS A 79 17.17 5.00 8.48
N GLY A 80 17.96 5.27 9.51
CA GLY A 80 19.13 6.13 9.41
C GLY A 80 18.79 7.62 9.56
N ASN A 81 19.68 8.48 9.05
CA ASN A 81 19.47 9.92 9.07
C ASN A 81 18.45 10.33 7.99
N PRO A 82 17.53 11.27 8.27
CA PRO A 82 16.62 11.77 7.27
C PRO A 82 17.36 12.61 6.22
N ASP A 83 16.86 12.61 4.98
CA ASP A 83 17.37 13.47 3.91
C ASP A 83 17.02 14.93 4.14
N MET A 84 15.83 15.18 4.70
CA MET A 84 15.37 16.50 5.11
C MET A 84 14.70 16.41 6.48
N ALA A 85 14.98 17.38 7.33
CA ALA A 85 14.30 17.57 8.61
C ALA A 85 13.84 19.01 8.72
N SER A 86 12.63 19.23 9.24
CA SER A 86 12.14 20.57 9.57
C SER A 86 12.99 21.20 10.68
N MET A 87 13.06 22.53 10.73
CA MET A 87 13.86 23.26 11.72
C MET A 87 13.44 22.97 13.17
N ASP A 88 12.16 22.69 13.39
CA ASP A 88 11.59 22.30 14.68
C ASP A 88 11.74 20.80 14.99
N GLY A 89 12.27 20.00 14.05
CA GLY A 89 12.43 18.56 14.19
C GLY A 89 11.12 17.75 14.12
N GLY A 90 9.98 18.41 13.89
CA GLY A 90 8.66 17.77 13.88
C GLY A 90 8.35 16.95 12.62
N VAL A 91 9.10 17.14 11.53
CA VAL A 91 8.87 16.45 10.25
C VAL A 91 10.19 15.97 9.66
N TRP A 92 10.28 14.68 9.37
CA TRP A 92 11.40 14.07 8.65
C TRP A 92 10.93 13.52 7.31
N ILE A 93 11.78 13.66 6.29
CA ILE A 93 11.56 13.10 4.95
C ILE A 93 12.73 12.19 4.61
N PHE A 94 12.40 10.98 4.16
CA PHE A 94 13.35 10.00 3.65
C PHE A 94 13.04 9.74 2.18
N ASN A 95 14.01 10.00 1.31
CA ASN A 95 13.91 9.76 -0.11
C ASN A 95 14.31 8.32 -0.41
N ASP A 96 13.50 7.60 -1.17
CA ASP A 96 13.98 6.35 -1.77
C ASP A 96 15.05 6.67 -2.82
N SER A 97 16.12 5.89 -2.84
CA SER A 97 17.18 5.86 -3.85
C SER A 97 16.66 5.93 -5.30
N ASN A 98 15.47 5.40 -5.57
CA ASN A 98 14.82 5.43 -6.88
C ASN A 98 14.04 6.72 -7.19
N LYS A 99 14.00 7.72 -6.29
CA LYS A 99 13.33 9.04 -6.41
C LYS A 99 11.85 9.02 -6.78
N LYS A 100 11.16 7.89 -6.65
CA LYS A 100 9.73 7.74 -6.97
C LYS A 100 8.82 7.79 -5.75
N ALA A 101 9.43 7.73 -4.56
CA ALA A 101 8.74 7.66 -3.30
C ALA A 101 9.54 8.39 -2.22
N GLU A 102 8.83 9.17 -1.41
CA GLU A 102 9.30 9.86 -0.22
C GLU A 102 8.47 9.34 0.96
N LEU A 103 9.16 8.95 2.02
CA LEU A 103 8.55 8.58 3.30
C LEU A 103 8.61 9.80 4.21
N LEU A 104 7.45 10.31 4.60
CA LEU A 104 7.33 11.45 5.50
C LEU A 104 6.90 10.96 6.88
N VAL A 105 7.68 11.27 7.91
CA VAL A 105 7.41 10.93 9.31
C VAL A 105 7.13 12.21 10.08
N LEU A 106 5.95 12.30 10.69
CA LEU A 106 5.58 13.40 11.57
C LEU A 106 5.77 12.98 13.03
N PHE A 107 6.39 13.85 13.82
CA PHE A 107 6.65 13.67 15.24
C PHE A 107 5.90 14.69 16.08
N ARG A 108 5.15 14.23 17.08
CA ARG A 108 4.65 15.12 18.12
C ARG A 108 5.56 14.97 19.34
N ASP A 109 6.21 16.06 19.72
CA ASP A 109 7.25 16.10 20.74
C ASP A 109 8.44 15.18 20.39
N THR A 110 8.45 13.95 20.92
CA THR A 110 9.54 12.97 20.72
C THR A 110 9.07 11.63 20.18
N VAL A 111 7.80 11.52 19.79
CA VAL A 111 7.17 10.28 19.33
C VAL A 111 6.53 10.42 17.96
N VAL A 112 6.51 9.34 17.19
CA VAL A 112 5.88 9.29 15.86
C VAL A 112 4.37 9.49 15.99
N LYS A 113 3.85 10.59 15.43
CA LYS A 113 2.43 10.86 15.28
C LYS A 113 1.87 10.25 14.01
N ALA A 114 2.60 10.32 12.90
CA ALA A 114 2.13 9.82 11.62
C ALA A 114 3.27 9.42 10.68
N VAL A 115 2.98 8.51 9.77
CA VAL A 115 3.90 8.01 8.76
C VAL A 115 3.15 7.99 7.43
N LEU A 116 3.62 8.77 6.47
CA LEU A 116 2.97 8.97 5.18
C LEU A 116 3.89 8.53 4.05
N TYR A 117 3.31 7.80 3.11
CA TYR A 117 3.92 7.51 1.83
C TYR A 117 3.50 8.58 0.83
N ILE A 118 4.50 9.27 0.28
CA ILE A 118 4.36 10.30 -0.74
C ILE A 118 5.06 9.80 -2.00
N GLY A 119 4.44 9.94 -3.16
CA GLY A 119 5.09 9.56 -4.41
C GLY A 119 4.12 9.46 -5.56
N ASP A 120 4.64 9.04 -6.71
CA ASP A 120 3.86 8.93 -7.95
C ASP A 120 3.65 7.47 -8.38
N CYS A 121 4.14 6.51 -7.58
CA CYS A 121 4.07 5.10 -7.93
C CYS A 121 2.74 4.45 -7.53
N PHE A 122 1.84 4.28 -8.50
CA PHE A 122 0.53 3.64 -8.35
C PHE A 122 0.55 2.20 -7.78
N TYR A 123 1.65 1.46 -7.98
CA TYR A 123 1.72 0.03 -7.64
C TYR A 123 2.80 -0.33 -6.60
N CYS A 124 3.54 0.65 -6.07
CA CYS A 124 4.68 0.36 -5.19
C CYS A 124 4.24 -0.01 -3.78
N ASN A 125 3.27 0.73 -3.22
CA ASN A 125 2.74 0.49 -1.89
C ASN A 125 1.23 0.63 -1.91
N GLN A 126 0.55 -0.28 -1.21
CA GLN A 126 -0.90 -0.26 -1.02
C GLN A 126 -1.22 -0.63 0.43
N MET A 127 -2.32 -0.09 0.93
CA MET A 127 -2.89 -0.38 2.24
C MET A 127 -4.33 -0.81 2.03
N PHE A 128 -4.66 -2.05 2.39
CA PHE A 128 -5.98 -2.67 2.14
C PHE A 128 -6.39 -2.71 0.66
N GLY A 129 -5.42 -2.81 -0.25
CA GLY A 129 -5.65 -2.70 -1.70
C GLY A 129 -6.00 -1.28 -2.18
N LEU A 130 -5.79 -0.27 -1.32
CA LEU A 130 -5.92 1.15 -1.64
C LEU A 130 -4.52 1.76 -1.73
N GLY A 131 -4.27 2.51 -2.79
CA GLY A 131 -3.00 3.21 -2.98
C GLY A 131 -3.19 4.48 -3.80
N ILE A 132 -2.09 5.04 -4.26
CA ILE A 132 -2.10 6.21 -5.15
C ILE A 132 -2.97 5.93 -6.38
N GLY A 133 -3.78 6.91 -6.77
CA GLY A 133 -4.74 6.84 -7.88
C GLY A 133 -6.10 6.25 -7.53
N THR A 134 -6.26 5.63 -6.36
CA THR A 134 -7.56 5.09 -5.92
C THR A 134 -8.57 6.22 -5.78
N SER A 135 -9.79 6.05 -6.29
CA SER A 135 -10.84 7.06 -6.14
C SER A 135 -11.30 7.17 -4.70
N TYR A 136 -11.73 8.35 -4.30
CA TYR A 136 -12.24 8.57 -2.94
C TYR A 136 -13.47 7.71 -2.63
N GLU A 137 -14.35 7.49 -3.60
CA GLU A 137 -15.51 6.61 -3.46
C GLU A 137 -15.09 5.19 -3.07
N LYS A 138 -14.05 4.65 -3.72
CA LYS A 138 -13.53 3.32 -3.41
C LYS A 138 -12.86 3.27 -2.03
N VAL A 139 -12.19 4.35 -1.62
CA VAL A 139 -11.69 4.48 -0.24
C VAL A 139 -12.86 4.40 0.74
N LYS A 140 -13.97 5.11 0.49
CA LYS A 140 -15.13 5.10 1.39
C LYS A 140 -15.88 3.76 1.40
N GLU A 141 -16.03 3.12 0.24
CA GLU A 141 -16.62 1.78 0.14
C GLU A 141 -15.83 0.76 0.98
N LYS A 142 -14.50 0.85 0.94
CA LYS A 142 -13.63 -0.07 1.66
C LYS A 142 -13.57 0.28 3.16
N VAL A 143 -13.24 1.53 3.50
CA VAL A 143 -12.83 1.94 4.86
C VAL A 143 -13.99 2.52 5.69
N GLY A 144 -15.07 2.97 5.04
CA GLY A 144 -16.20 3.68 5.65
C GLY A 144 -16.14 5.19 5.41
N GLU A 145 -16.93 5.96 6.15
CA GLU A 145 -16.84 7.43 6.13
C GLU A 145 -15.66 7.92 7.01
N PRO A 146 -14.96 9.00 6.63
CA PRO A 146 -13.86 9.53 7.43
C PRO A 146 -14.40 10.14 8.73
N THR A 147 -13.59 10.02 9.79
CA THR A 147 -13.88 10.65 11.08
C THR A 147 -13.62 12.15 11.04
N SER A 148 -12.61 12.59 10.29
CA SER A 148 -12.32 13.99 10.05
C SER A 148 -11.81 14.25 8.63
N VAL A 149 -12.12 15.43 8.12
CA VAL A 149 -11.64 15.90 6.81
C VAL A 149 -11.04 17.29 6.98
N SER A 150 -9.76 17.44 6.66
CA SER A 150 -9.08 18.73 6.57
C SER A 150 -8.97 19.13 5.10
N ILE A 151 -9.25 20.38 4.78
CA ILE A 151 -9.20 20.93 3.41
C ILE A 151 -7.98 21.85 3.33
N SER A 152 -7.19 21.73 2.26
CA SER A 152 -6.03 22.60 2.06
C SER A 152 -6.47 24.06 1.83
N PRO A 153 -5.61 25.06 2.10
CA PRO A 153 -5.95 26.47 1.87
C PRO A 153 -6.38 26.80 0.43
N ASP A 154 -5.80 26.11 -0.56
CA ASP A 154 -6.16 26.25 -1.98
C ASP A 154 -7.44 25.47 -2.38
N GLN A 155 -8.02 24.71 -1.45
CA GLN A 155 -9.17 23.82 -1.64
C GLN A 155 -8.97 22.69 -2.68
N LEU A 156 -7.74 22.50 -3.19
CA LEU A 156 -7.45 21.50 -4.21
C LEU A 156 -7.13 20.12 -3.62
N LYS A 157 -6.83 20.08 -2.31
CA LYS A 157 -6.51 18.84 -1.59
C LYS A 157 -7.42 18.66 -0.39
N ARG A 158 -7.65 17.39 -0.07
CA ARG A 158 -8.39 16.98 1.13
C ARG A 158 -7.59 15.91 1.85
N LEU A 159 -7.52 16.00 3.16
CA LEU A 159 -6.93 14.98 4.00
C LEU A 159 -8.07 14.33 4.76
N ALA A 160 -8.36 13.07 4.44
CA ALA A 160 -9.41 12.28 5.06
C ALA A 160 -8.79 11.31 6.07
N SER A 161 -9.16 11.45 7.33
CA SER A 161 -8.64 10.64 8.44
C SER A 161 -9.69 9.66 8.93
N PHE A 162 -9.29 8.41 9.16
CA PHE A 162 -10.16 7.31 9.58
C PHE A 162 -9.64 6.75 10.91
N GLU A 163 -10.12 7.31 12.02
CA GLU A 163 -9.61 7.00 13.38
C GLU A 163 -9.74 5.52 13.72
N LYS A 164 -10.85 4.87 13.31
CA LYS A 164 -11.10 3.45 13.56
C LYS A 164 -9.95 2.53 13.09
N TRP A 165 -9.23 2.95 12.05
CA TRP A 165 -8.21 2.14 11.41
C TRP A 165 -6.80 2.76 11.49
N ASN A 166 -6.66 3.91 12.15
CA ASN A 166 -5.42 4.69 12.21
C ASN A 166 -4.86 5.09 10.84
N VAL A 167 -5.71 5.29 9.83
CA VAL A 167 -5.26 5.58 8.45
C VAL A 167 -5.69 6.94 7.97
N VAL A 168 -4.87 7.52 7.11
CA VAL A 168 -5.10 8.84 6.51
C VAL A 168 -4.81 8.78 5.02
N PHE A 169 -5.67 9.44 4.24
CA PHE A 169 -5.55 9.57 2.80
C PHE A 169 -5.54 11.04 2.40
N ILE A 170 -4.55 11.44 1.62
CA ILE A 170 -4.50 12.78 1.00
C ILE A 170 -5.00 12.62 -0.43
N LEU A 171 -6.00 13.42 -0.76
CA LEU A 171 -6.74 13.38 -2.01
C LEU A 171 -6.47 14.65 -2.81
N LYS A 172 -6.41 14.51 -4.14
CA LYS A 172 -6.48 15.60 -5.11
C LYS A 172 -7.32 15.12 -6.29
N GLU A 173 -8.19 15.97 -6.81
CA GLU A 173 -9.08 15.60 -7.94
C GLU A 173 -9.83 14.28 -7.69
N ASN A 174 -10.31 14.10 -6.45
CA ASN A 174 -11.05 12.92 -6.02
C ASN A 174 -10.27 11.58 -6.08
N LYS A 175 -8.93 11.64 -6.13
CA LYS A 175 -8.04 10.47 -6.11
C LYS A 175 -7.01 10.59 -5.01
N VAL A 176 -6.62 9.46 -4.44
CA VAL A 176 -5.51 9.36 -3.47
C VAL A 176 -4.21 9.76 -4.16
N ILE A 177 -3.52 10.75 -3.61
CA ILE A 177 -2.17 11.14 -4.02
C ILE A 177 -1.12 10.72 -2.98
N ASN A 178 -1.47 10.69 -1.70
CA ASN A 178 -0.62 10.17 -0.63
C ASN A 178 -1.50 9.41 0.38
N PHE A 179 -0.90 8.50 1.14
CA PHE A 179 -1.62 7.78 2.20
C PHE A 179 -0.65 7.33 3.29
N GLY A 180 -1.18 6.94 4.44
CA GLY A 180 -0.36 6.41 5.52
C GLY A 180 -1.15 6.17 6.79
N ILE A 181 -0.43 6.16 7.90
CA ILE A 181 -0.99 5.89 9.22
C ILE A 181 -0.77 7.08 10.16
N TYR A 182 -1.65 7.24 11.16
CA TYR A 182 -1.52 8.26 12.20
C TYR A 182 -2.08 7.77 13.54
N ASP A 183 -1.59 8.32 14.64
CA ASP A 183 -2.11 8.07 15.98
C ASP A 183 -3.28 9.01 16.30
N PRO A 184 -4.53 8.52 16.35
CA PRO A 184 -5.69 9.35 16.63
C PRO A 184 -5.68 9.96 18.05
N LYS A 185 -4.94 9.36 19.00
CA LYS A 185 -4.81 9.91 20.37
C LYS A 185 -4.06 11.23 20.38
N LEU A 186 -3.22 11.47 19.37
CA LEU A 186 -2.46 12.70 19.19
C LEU A 186 -3.20 13.70 18.28
N GLY A 187 -4.48 13.47 18.02
CA GLY A 187 -5.34 14.30 17.19
C GLY A 187 -5.19 14.02 15.69
N PRO A 188 -6.16 14.47 14.87
CA PRO A 188 -6.12 14.28 13.42
C PRO A 188 -4.91 14.99 12.80
N VAL A 189 -4.53 14.54 11.61
CA VAL A 189 -3.55 15.26 10.78
C VAL A 189 -4.30 16.37 10.03
N VAL A 190 -3.77 17.59 10.05
CA VAL A 190 -4.40 18.75 9.40
C VAL A 190 -3.42 19.46 8.47
N PHE A 191 -3.95 20.13 7.45
CA PHE A 191 -3.12 21.02 6.64
C PHE A 191 -2.64 22.21 7.48
N SER A 192 -1.37 22.57 7.29
CA SER A 192 -0.82 23.76 7.93
C SER A 192 -0.89 24.96 7.00
N GLU A 193 -1.34 26.09 7.52
CA GLU A 193 -1.22 27.36 6.81
C GLU A 193 0.25 27.82 6.76
N ARG A 194 1.02 27.52 7.80
CA ARG A 194 2.38 28.05 7.97
C ARG A 194 3.38 27.43 6.99
N ALA A 195 3.26 26.15 6.66
CA ALA A 195 4.15 25.53 5.68
C ALA A 195 3.79 25.87 4.23
N TRP A 196 2.54 26.29 3.96
CA TRP A 196 2.12 26.72 2.62
C TRP A 196 2.80 28.03 2.17
N ASN A 197 2.99 28.97 3.10
CA ASN A 197 3.57 30.28 2.81
C ASN A 197 5.09 30.27 2.56
N LEU A 198 5.77 29.14 2.83
CA LEU A 198 7.24 29.03 2.72
C LEU A 198 7.72 28.51 1.35
N GLY A 199 6.84 28.38 0.35
CA GLY A 199 7.23 28.01 -1.02
C GLY A 199 7.85 26.62 -1.18
N SER A 200 7.87 25.82 -0.12
CA SER A 200 8.26 24.42 -0.11
C SER A 200 7.00 23.56 -0.17
N ASN A 201 7.12 22.37 -0.78
CA ASN A 201 6.08 21.35 -0.91
C ASN A 201 5.16 21.34 0.33
N PRO A 202 3.81 21.42 0.21
CA PRO A 202 2.89 21.71 1.31
C PRO A 202 3.19 20.90 2.57
N GLY A 203 3.83 21.53 3.55
CA GLY A 203 4.14 20.89 4.82
C GLY A 203 2.86 20.66 5.62
N LEU A 204 2.67 19.43 6.07
CA LEU A 204 1.65 19.06 7.03
C LEU A 204 2.11 19.53 8.42
N GLN A 205 1.19 20.06 9.25
CA GLN A 205 1.48 20.36 10.66
C GLN A 205 0.62 19.50 11.59
N ILE A 206 0.99 19.59 12.87
CA ILE A 206 0.51 18.81 13.99
C ILE A 206 -0.48 19.59 14.82
#